data_AF-A0A8H4XE16-F1
#
_entry.id   AF-A0A8H4XE16-F1
#
_cell.length_a   1.000
_cell.length_b   1.000
_cell.length_c   1.000
_cell.angle_alpha   90.00
_cell.angle_beta   90.00
_cell.angle_gamma   90.00
#
_symmetry.space_group_name_H-M   'P 1'
#
loop_
_entity.id
_entity.type
_entity.pdbx_description
1 polymer ?
#
loop_
_entity_poly.entity_id
_entity_poly.type
_entity_poly.pdbx_seq_one_letter_code
_entity_poly.pdbx_strand_id
1 'polypeptide(L)'
;MPATSPSRSSGKRKPVGNLSKDTQSQKRPRSNDAQPSTPTLLAPHESIIAELKPKFDILPASVISSTQIRKRIIHVTSHLLGQGERPRVVLLYARTADVCKLITVVEKCKRILSEDGKTCYQYNQLFDLPEKPKNKDIVEETILEKGAEDDDDDSDSDDFEVMHSRFEDAVLPRPSTRSVKSVRVFLSIAPIQELKSKQGVTVQSSMGKQG
;
A
#
# COMPACT_ATOMS: atom_id res chain seq x y z
N MET A 1 -60.21 36.37 9.05
CA MET A 1 -59.57 37.64 8.61
C MET A 1 -58.28 37.29 7.87
N PRO A 2 -57.98 37.96 6.75
CA PRO A 2 -57.79 37.28 5.46
C PRO A 2 -56.47 37.60 4.72
N ALA A 3 -56.29 36.89 3.59
CA ALA A 3 -55.63 37.31 2.34
C ALA A 3 -54.07 37.37 2.35
N THR A 4 -53.30 37.02 1.31
CA THR A 4 -53.56 36.69 -0.11
C THR A 4 -52.26 36.06 -0.68
N SER A 5 -52.35 35.01 -1.48
CA SER A 5 -51.37 34.67 -2.54
C SER A 5 -51.70 35.52 -3.81
N PRO A 6 -51.15 35.33 -5.04
CA PRO A 6 -49.93 34.67 -5.59
C PRO A 6 -49.22 35.57 -6.67
N SER A 7 -48.21 35.06 -7.40
CA SER A 7 -48.16 35.06 -8.89
C SER A 7 -46.75 34.69 -9.40
N ARG A 8 -46.64 33.61 -10.20
CA ARG A 8 -46.49 33.54 -11.69
C ARG A 8 -45.05 33.82 -12.14
N SER A 9 -44.45 33.12 -13.11
CA SER A 9 -44.86 32.08 -14.05
C SER A 9 -43.58 31.70 -14.81
N SER A 10 -43.30 30.45 -15.15
CA SER A 10 -43.54 29.84 -16.48
C SER A 10 -42.41 28.82 -16.67
N GLY A 11 -42.51 27.68 -17.34
CA GLY A 11 -43.60 27.01 -18.03
C GLY A 11 -42.99 25.84 -18.82
N LYS A 12 -43.58 24.64 -18.64
CA LYS A 12 -43.74 23.53 -19.62
C LYS A 12 -42.48 22.95 -20.30
N ARG A 13 -42.05 21.72 -19.94
CA ARG A 13 -42.49 20.38 -20.43
C ARG A 13 -41.71 19.89 -21.68
N LYS A 14 -41.03 18.74 -21.52
CA LYS A 14 -40.53 17.74 -22.50
C LYS A 14 -41.65 17.32 -23.51
N PRO A 15 -41.39 16.72 -24.72
CA PRO A 15 -40.57 15.51 -24.90
C PRO A 15 -39.98 15.15 -26.32
N VAL A 16 -39.22 14.03 -26.37
CA VAL A 16 -38.80 13.08 -27.46
C VAL A 16 -38.36 13.60 -28.85
N GLY A 17 -37.19 13.13 -29.32
CA GLY A 17 -36.88 13.05 -30.76
C GLY A 17 -35.44 12.61 -31.06
N ASN A 18 -35.26 11.35 -31.46
CA ASN A 18 -34.00 10.78 -31.97
C ASN A 18 -33.53 11.47 -33.26
N LEU A 19 -32.22 11.60 -33.47
CA LEU A 19 -31.56 11.32 -34.76
C LEU A 19 -30.04 11.25 -34.61
N SER A 20 -29.52 10.09 -35.03
CA SER A 20 -28.13 9.66 -35.08
C SER A 20 -27.27 10.52 -36.00
N LYS A 21 -25.97 10.62 -35.70
CA LYS A 21 -24.91 10.60 -36.72
C LYS A 21 -23.63 10.01 -36.14
N ASP A 22 -23.22 8.93 -36.77
CA ASP A 22 -21.98 8.18 -36.59
C ASP A 22 -20.73 9.06 -36.65
N THR A 23 -19.80 8.82 -35.74
CA THR A 23 -18.37 8.81 -36.10
C THR A 23 -17.67 7.79 -35.22
N GLN A 24 -17.40 6.62 -35.81
CA GLN A 24 -16.70 5.50 -35.22
C GLN A 24 -15.24 5.90 -34.95
N SER A 25 -14.82 5.92 -33.68
CA SER A 25 -13.40 5.82 -33.32
C SER A 25 -13.08 4.35 -33.08
N GLN A 26 -12.31 3.79 -34.00
CA GLN A 26 -11.89 2.38 -34.03
C GLN A 26 -11.11 2.03 -32.75
N LYS A 27 -11.70 1.16 -31.93
CA LYS A 27 -11.00 0.49 -30.83
C LYS A 27 -10.07 -0.57 -31.41
N ARG A 28 -8.76 -0.34 -31.35
CA ARG A 28 -7.76 -1.42 -31.44
C ARG A 28 -7.98 -2.38 -30.26
N PRO A 29 -8.13 -3.70 -30.48
CA PRO A 29 -8.19 -4.67 -29.40
C PRO A 29 -6.78 -4.81 -28.79
N ARG A 30 -6.60 -4.37 -27.54
CA ARG A 30 -5.43 -4.76 -26.75
C ARG A 30 -5.61 -6.24 -26.40
N SER A 31 -4.70 -7.06 -26.90
CA SER A 31 -4.54 -8.46 -26.51
C SER A 31 -4.48 -8.57 -24.99
N ASN A 32 -5.44 -9.31 -24.44
CA ASN A 32 -5.48 -9.74 -23.06
C ASN A 32 -4.41 -10.81 -22.85
N ASP A 33 -3.23 -10.40 -22.40
CA ASP A 33 -2.39 -11.21 -21.53
C ASP A 33 -1.96 -10.35 -20.34
N ALA A 34 -2.96 -9.93 -19.57
CA ALA A 34 -2.74 -9.36 -18.26
C ALA A 34 -2.55 -10.53 -17.29
N GLN A 35 -1.30 -10.97 -17.10
CA GLN A 35 -0.94 -11.68 -15.88
C GLN A 35 -1.49 -10.88 -14.69
N PRO A 36 -2.10 -11.52 -13.68
CA PRO A 36 -2.55 -10.82 -12.49
C PRO A 36 -1.31 -10.27 -11.78
N SER A 37 -1.02 -8.98 -12.00
CA SER A 37 0.05 -8.27 -11.32
C SER A 37 -0.29 -8.28 -9.83
N THR A 38 0.27 -9.22 -9.07
CA THR A 38 0.18 -9.19 -7.63
C THR A 38 0.76 -7.85 -7.17
N PRO A 39 0.09 -7.13 -6.25
CA PRO A 39 0.64 -5.87 -5.78
C PRO A 39 2.02 -6.15 -5.19
N THR A 40 3.07 -5.48 -5.67
CA THR A 40 4.49 -5.72 -5.34
C THR A 40 4.77 -5.83 -3.83
N LEU A 41 3.90 -5.23 -3.00
CA LEU A 41 4.00 -5.27 -1.54
C LEU A 41 3.53 -6.59 -0.92
N LEU A 42 2.78 -7.44 -1.63
CA LEU A 42 2.24 -8.70 -1.13
C LEU A 42 3.26 -9.84 -1.17
N ALA A 43 4.24 -9.79 -2.10
CA ALA A 43 5.20 -10.86 -2.32
C ALA A 43 5.90 -11.37 -1.03
N PRO A 44 6.38 -10.51 -0.10
CA PRO A 44 7.01 -10.97 1.15
C PRO A 44 6.05 -11.69 2.12
N HIS A 45 4.75 -11.68 1.81
CA HIS A 45 3.69 -12.22 2.64
C HIS A 45 3.04 -13.47 2.03
N GLU A 46 3.31 -13.80 0.77
CA GLU A 46 2.65 -14.91 0.08
C GLU A 46 2.88 -16.25 0.78
N SER A 47 4.10 -16.53 1.23
CA SER A 47 4.43 -17.78 1.92
C SER A 47 3.64 -17.98 3.22
N ILE A 48 3.51 -16.92 4.03
CA ILE A 48 2.75 -17.00 5.29
C ILE A 48 1.24 -17.05 5.05
N ILE A 49 0.76 -16.40 3.98
CA ILE A 49 -0.65 -16.49 3.59
C ILE A 49 -0.95 -17.92 3.14
N ALA A 50 -0.12 -18.52 2.28
CA ALA A 50 -0.32 -19.87 1.77
C ALA A 50 -0.35 -20.93 2.89
N GLU A 51 0.48 -20.77 3.91
CA GLU A 51 0.52 -21.68 5.07
C GLU A 51 -0.76 -21.59 5.94
N LEU A 52 -1.31 -20.39 6.11
CA LEU A 52 -2.45 -20.15 7.00
C LEU A 52 -3.81 -20.33 6.28
N LYS A 53 -3.87 -20.13 4.96
CA LYS A 53 -5.09 -20.16 4.14
C LYS A 53 -5.91 -21.47 4.23
N PRO A 54 -5.32 -22.67 4.44
CA PRO A 54 -6.10 -23.90 4.61
C PRO A 54 -6.99 -23.90 5.86
N LYS A 55 -6.55 -23.22 6.94
CA LYS A 55 -7.22 -23.24 8.25
C LYS A 55 -8.01 -21.96 8.53
N PHE A 56 -7.59 -20.85 7.95
CA PHE A 56 -8.10 -19.51 8.27
C PHE A 56 -8.62 -18.80 7.03
N ASP A 57 -9.63 -17.96 7.23
CA ASP A 57 -10.04 -17.00 6.21
C ASP A 57 -9.20 -15.72 6.36
N ILE A 58 -8.28 -15.50 5.41
CA ILE A 58 -7.26 -14.46 5.51
C ILE A 58 -7.58 -13.31 4.58
N LEU A 59 -7.60 -12.10 5.14
CA LEU A 59 -7.66 -10.85 4.39
C LEU A 59 -6.31 -10.12 4.44
N PRO A 60 -5.52 -10.16 3.35
CA PRO A 60 -4.36 -9.29 3.19
C PRO A 60 -4.80 -7.85 2.92
N ALA A 61 -4.27 -6.90 3.67
CA ALA A 61 -4.60 -5.49 3.56
C ALA A 61 -3.33 -4.62 3.68
N SER A 62 -2.93 -3.99 2.57
CA SER A 62 -1.83 -3.03 2.58
C SER A 62 -2.25 -1.67 3.15
N VAL A 63 -1.34 -1.04 3.89
CA VAL A 63 -1.44 0.34 4.34
C VAL A 63 -0.29 1.14 3.73
N ILE A 64 -0.66 2.17 2.96
CA ILE A 64 0.27 3.11 2.31
C ILE A 64 -0.14 4.55 2.62
N SER A 65 0.71 5.53 2.32
CA SER A 65 0.46 6.94 2.56
C SER A 65 -0.87 7.46 1.99
N SER A 66 -1.36 6.95 0.87
CA SER A 66 -2.65 7.33 0.29
C SER A 66 -3.86 6.57 0.88
N THR A 67 -3.64 5.59 1.77
CA THR A 67 -4.72 4.82 2.38
C THR A 67 -5.59 5.71 3.26
N GLN A 68 -6.89 5.74 2.95
CA GLN A 68 -7.89 6.40 3.79
C GLN A 68 -8.13 5.56 5.06
N ILE A 69 -7.68 6.05 6.21
CA ILE A 69 -7.71 5.33 7.49
C ILE A 69 -9.13 4.81 7.81
N ARG A 70 -10.15 5.65 7.68
CA ARG A 70 -11.55 5.26 7.96
C ARG A 70 -12.03 4.07 7.13
N LYS A 71 -11.80 4.12 5.81
CA LYS A 71 -12.18 3.02 4.90
C LYS A 71 -11.46 1.73 5.23
N ARG A 72 -10.16 1.83 5.54
CA ARG A 72 -9.37 0.66 5.92
C ARG A 72 -9.87 0.04 7.22
N ILE A 73 -10.17 0.86 8.23
CA ILE A 73 -10.73 0.40 9.49
C ILE A 73 -12.05 -0.36 9.25
N ILE A 74 -13.01 0.25 8.54
CA ILE A 74 -14.30 -0.38 8.24
C ILE A 74 -14.10 -1.72 7.54
N HIS A 75 -13.24 -1.77 6.51
CA HIS A 75 -12.98 -3.02 5.79
C HIS A 75 -12.42 -4.12 6.71
N VAL A 76 -11.46 -3.77 7.57
CA VAL A 76 -10.83 -4.72 8.51
C VAL A 76 -11.82 -5.21 9.56
N THR A 77 -12.57 -4.31 10.19
CA THR A 77 -13.52 -4.67 11.25
C THR A 77 -14.71 -5.45 10.69
N SER A 78 -15.25 -5.05 9.54
CA SER A 78 -16.31 -5.81 8.86
C SER A 78 -15.87 -7.22 8.49
N HIS A 79 -14.62 -7.41 8.06
CA HIS A 79 -14.07 -8.74 7.84
C HIS A 79 -13.97 -9.53 9.14
N LEU A 80 -13.40 -8.96 10.21
CA LEU A 80 -13.25 -9.68 11.48
C LEU A 80 -14.59 -10.05 12.14
N LEU A 81 -15.61 -9.19 12.02
CA LEU A 81 -16.91 -9.37 12.66
C LEU A 81 -17.91 -10.20 11.85
N GLY A 82 -17.69 -10.38 10.54
CA GLY A 82 -18.62 -11.16 9.73
C GLY A 82 -18.58 -12.65 10.08
N GLN A 83 -19.65 -13.35 9.71
CA GLN A 83 -19.85 -14.78 10.01
C GLN A 83 -19.21 -15.66 8.93
N GLY A 84 -18.44 -16.68 9.32
CA GLY A 84 -17.84 -17.62 8.39
C GLY A 84 -17.54 -18.96 9.05
N GLU A 85 -17.32 -19.99 8.24
CA GLU A 85 -17.03 -21.34 8.72
C GLU A 85 -15.63 -21.46 9.34
N ARG A 86 -14.68 -20.63 8.88
CA ARG A 86 -13.29 -20.59 9.36
C ARG A 86 -13.03 -19.35 10.22
N PRO A 87 -12.11 -19.44 11.20
CA PRO A 87 -11.69 -18.25 11.94
C PRO A 87 -11.06 -17.23 11.00
N ARG A 88 -11.46 -15.97 11.18
CA ARG A 88 -11.07 -14.86 10.29
C ARG A 88 -9.85 -14.15 10.82
N VAL A 89 -8.91 -13.90 9.91
CA VAL A 89 -7.62 -13.29 10.21
C VAL A 89 -7.36 -12.18 9.21
N VAL A 90 -6.95 -11.02 9.71
CA VAL A 90 -6.55 -9.91 8.84
C VAL A 90 -5.04 -9.77 8.93
N LEU A 91 -4.36 -9.79 7.79
CA LEU A 91 -2.95 -9.47 7.66
C LEU A 91 -2.81 -8.03 7.19
N LEU A 92 -2.38 -7.15 8.09
CA LEU A 92 -2.04 -5.77 7.77
C LEU A 92 -0.53 -5.61 7.59
N TYR A 93 -0.13 -4.99 6.48
CA TYR A 93 1.28 -4.79 6.15
C TYR A 93 1.49 -3.45 5.46
N ALA A 94 2.70 -2.90 5.59
CA ALA A 94 3.05 -1.59 5.05
C ALA A 94 4.51 -1.54 4.62
N ARG A 95 4.86 -0.51 3.84
CA ARG A 95 6.26 -0.12 3.63
C ARG A 95 6.81 0.51 4.90
N THR A 96 8.12 0.51 5.07
CA THR A 96 8.81 1.08 6.24
C THR A 96 8.37 2.52 6.55
N ALA A 97 8.22 3.37 5.52
CA ALA A 97 7.76 4.76 5.68
C ALA A 97 6.29 4.89 6.15
N ASP A 98 5.48 3.86 5.93
CA ASP A 98 4.04 3.87 6.18
C ASP A 98 3.66 3.12 7.48
N VAL A 99 4.64 2.61 8.24
CA VAL A 99 4.41 1.79 9.46
C VAL A 99 3.66 2.56 10.54
N CYS A 100 3.95 3.84 10.77
CA CYS A 100 3.21 4.63 11.77
C CYS A 100 1.71 4.70 11.45
N LYS A 101 1.36 4.77 10.17
CA LYS A 101 -0.04 4.74 9.71
C LYS A 101 -0.66 3.36 9.90
N LEU A 102 0.09 2.29 9.60
CA LEU A 102 -0.33 0.91 9.86
C LEU A 102 -0.69 0.70 11.34
N ILE A 103 0.19 1.11 12.26
CA ILE A 103 -0.06 1.01 13.70
C ILE A 103 -1.32 1.81 14.09
N THR A 104 -1.49 3.01 13.54
CA THR A 104 -2.70 3.82 13.79
C THR A 104 -3.98 3.08 13.36
N VAL A 105 -3.97 2.42 12.19
CA VAL A 105 -5.10 1.62 11.72
C VAL A 105 -5.36 0.44 12.68
N VAL A 106 -4.32 -0.28 13.08
CA VAL A 106 -4.42 -1.43 14.01
C VAL A 106 -5.04 -1.02 15.33
N GLU A 107 -4.54 0.05 15.97
CA GLU A 107 -5.03 0.49 17.27
C GLU A 107 -6.48 0.99 17.22
N LYS A 108 -6.88 1.64 16.11
CA LYS A 108 -8.28 2.03 15.90
C LYS A 108 -9.18 0.81 15.71
N CYS A 109 -8.74 -0.22 14.98
CA CYS A 109 -9.50 -1.46 14.83
C CYS A 109 -9.67 -2.17 16.18
N LYS A 110 -8.60 -2.24 16.98
CA LYS A 110 -8.65 -2.82 18.34
C LYS A 110 -9.65 -2.08 19.22
N ARG A 111 -9.65 -0.75 19.21
CA ARG A 111 -10.63 0.04 19.98
C ARG A 111 -12.07 -0.33 19.61
N ILE A 112 -12.39 -0.38 18.33
CA ILE A 112 -13.76 -0.72 17.87
C ILE A 112 -14.14 -2.14 18.29
N LEU A 113 -13.24 -3.12 18.11
CA LEU A 113 -13.49 -4.49 18.53
C LEU A 113 -13.70 -4.59 20.05
N SER A 114 -12.95 -3.82 20.83
CA SER A 114 -13.10 -3.78 22.29
C SER A 114 -14.38 -3.07 22.74
N GLU A 115 -14.86 -2.07 22.01
CA GLU A 115 -16.16 -1.42 22.21
C GLU A 115 -17.31 -2.38 21.89
N ASP A 116 -17.17 -3.24 20.90
CA ASP A 116 -18.10 -4.33 20.56
C ASP A 116 -18.01 -5.54 21.54
N GLY A 117 -17.23 -5.42 22.62
CA GLY A 117 -17.05 -6.48 23.63
C GLY A 117 -16.27 -7.69 23.13
N LYS A 118 -15.60 -7.61 21.97
CA LYS A 118 -14.79 -8.69 21.41
C LYS A 118 -13.36 -8.65 21.95
N THR A 119 -12.82 -9.84 22.19
CA THR A 119 -11.38 -10.01 22.42
C THR A 119 -10.64 -9.92 21.09
N CYS A 120 -9.47 -9.29 21.09
CA CYS A 120 -8.63 -9.17 19.90
C CYS A 120 -7.23 -9.68 20.20
N TYR A 121 -6.75 -10.60 19.36
CA TYR A 121 -5.41 -11.14 19.37
C TYR A 121 -4.61 -10.52 18.22
N GLN A 122 -3.46 -9.96 18.57
CA GLN A 122 -2.53 -9.30 17.68
C GLN A 122 -1.22 -10.08 17.65
N TYR A 123 -0.73 -10.38 16.44
CA TYR A 123 0.54 -11.04 16.22
C TYR A 123 1.42 -10.12 15.37
N ASN A 124 2.48 -9.57 15.96
CA ASN A 124 3.40 -8.68 15.24
C ASN A 124 4.66 -9.44 14.86
N GLN A 125 5.09 -9.27 13.62
CA GLN A 125 6.32 -9.86 13.13
C GLN A 125 7.12 -8.82 12.35
N LEU A 126 8.39 -8.67 12.72
CA LEU A 126 9.37 -7.93 11.92
C LEU A 126 9.95 -8.85 10.86
N PHE A 127 10.14 -8.33 9.66
CA PHE A 127 10.74 -9.06 8.55
C PHE A 127 11.66 -8.16 7.74
N ASP A 128 12.68 -8.75 7.14
CA ASP A 128 13.60 -8.05 6.24
C ASP A 128 12.96 -7.93 4.85
N LEU A 129 13.06 -6.72 4.26
CA LEU A 129 12.68 -6.51 2.87
C LEU A 129 13.88 -6.82 1.97
N PRO A 130 13.64 -7.38 0.78
CA PRO A 130 14.68 -7.48 -0.23
C PRO A 130 15.20 -6.07 -0.56
N GLU A 131 16.52 -5.93 -0.61
CA GLU A 131 17.15 -4.66 -0.97
C GLU A 131 16.68 -4.24 -2.35
N LYS A 132 16.06 -3.06 -2.44
CA LYS A 132 15.82 -2.46 -3.75
C LYS A 132 17.15 -1.87 -4.22
N PRO A 133 17.55 -2.09 -5.48
CA PRO A 133 18.69 -1.37 -6.03
C PRO A 133 18.41 0.13 -5.87
N LYS A 134 19.29 0.82 -5.15
CA LYS A 134 19.22 2.27 -5.01
C LYS A 134 19.46 2.83 -6.42
N ASN A 135 18.43 3.32 -7.08
CA ASN A 135 18.64 4.24 -8.18
C ASN A 135 19.43 5.40 -7.59
N LYS A 136 20.66 5.60 -8.07
CA LYS A 136 21.50 6.74 -7.67
C LYS A 136 20.64 7.99 -7.88
N ASP A 137 20.26 8.62 -6.77
CA ASP A 137 19.68 9.94 -6.77
C ASP A 137 20.77 10.86 -7.33
N ILE A 138 20.70 11.16 -8.62
CA ILE A 138 21.52 12.20 -9.23
C ILE A 138 20.99 13.48 -8.62
N VAL A 139 21.66 13.93 -7.57
CA VAL A 139 21.47 15.26 -7.01
C VAL A 139 21.91 16.22 -8.11
N GLU A 140 20.95 16.86 -8.78
CA GLU A 140 21.19 18.04 -9.62
C GLU A 140 21.69 19.17 -8.72
N GLU A 141 22.97 19.14 -8.39
CA GLU A 141 23.67 20.26 -7.82
C GLU A 141 24.90 20.50 -8.72
N THR A 142 24.99 21.71 -9.28
CA THR A 142 26.07 22.27 -10.12
C THR A 142 25.81 22.30 -11.64
N ILE A 143 25.06 23.32 -12.12
CA ILE A 143 25.46 24.09 -13.33
C ILE A 143 25.10 25.58 -13.10
N LEU A 144 26.02 26.30 -12.45
CA LEU A 144 26.16 27.75 -12.61
C LEU A 144 27.07 27.98 -13.83
N GLU A 145 26.55 28.72 -14.82
CA GLU A 145 27.24 29.51 -15.84
C GLU A 145 28.51 28.98 -16.52
N LYS A 146 28.48 28.87 -17.86
CA LYS A 146 29.13 29.83 -18.79
C LYS A 146 29.48 29.21 -20.15
N GLY A 147 29.03 29.86 -21.22
CA GLY A 147 29.69 29.85 -22.54
C GLY A 147 29.14 28.85 -23.55
N ALA A 148 28.37 29.34 -24.51
CA ALA A 148 28.12 28.68 -25.79
C ALA A 148 29.21 29.12 -26.81
N GLU A 149 29.44 28.25 -27.81
CA GLU A 149 30.21 28.45 -29.07
C GLU A 149 31.76 28.36 -28.86
N ASP A 150 32.55 27.57 -29.59
CA ASP A 150 32.45 27.08 -30.97
C ASP A 150 33.45 25.91 -31.25
N ASP A 151 33.15 25.18 -32.33
CA ASP A 151 34.00 24.41 -33.26
C ASP A 151 34.82 23.13 -32.93
N ASP A 152 34.44 22.10 -33.70
CA ASP A 152 35.20 21.15 -34.54
C ASP A 152 36.26 20.15 -34.00
N ASP A 153 35.97 18.89 -34.36
CA ASP A 153 36.84 17.81 -34.90
C ASP A 153 38.14 17.46 -34.14
N ASP A 154 38.19 16.30 -33.49
CA ASP A 154 38.89 15.14 -34.06
C ASP A 154 38.82 13.90 -33.15
N SER A 155 38.96 12.76 -33.81
CA SER A 155 39.05 11.40 -33.29
C SER A 155 40.11 11.18 -32.20
N ASP A 156 39.71 10.63 -31.04
CA ASP A 156 40.42 9.47 -30.48
C ASP A 156 39.59 8.70 -29.44
N SER A 157 39.50 7.40 -29.64
CA SER A 157 38.88 6.44 -28.73
C SER A 157 39.82 6.19 -27.55
N ASP A 158 39.71 7.03 -26.53
CA ASP A 158 40.50 6.88 -25.31
C ASP A 158 39.85 5.83 -24.38
N ASP A 159 40.33 4.59 -24.52
CA ASP A 159 40.08 3.46 -23.61
C ASP A 159 40.79 3.72 -22.28
N PHE A 160 40.27 4.68 -21.50
CA PHE A 160 40.77 4.91 -20.15
C PHE A 160 40.28 3.80 -19.22
N GLU A 161 41.22 2.96 -18.76
CA GLU A 161 41.02 2.18 -17.55
C GLU A 161 40.70 3.14 -16.39
N VAL A 162 39.46 3.09 -15.90
CA VAL A 162 39.04 3.83 -14.70
C VAL A 162 39.85 3.28 -13.51
N MET A 163 40.97 3.94 -13.19
CA MET A 163 41.68 3.71 -11.94
C MET A 163 40.73 4.07 -10.80
N HIS A 164 40.10 3.06 -10.19
CA HIS A 164 39.37 3.22 -8.94
C HIS A 164 40.35 3.77 -7.89
N SER A 165 40.31 5.08 -7.69
CA SER A 165 41.19 5.77 -6.76
C SER A 165 40.78 5.34 -5.35
N ARG A 166 41.71 4.74 -4.61
CA ARG A 166 41.48 4.35 -3.20
C ARG A 166 41.03 5.51 -2.32
N PHE A 167 41.25 6.74 -2.76
CA PHE A 167 40.76 7.94 -2.11
C PHE A 167 39.23 8.08 -2.25
N GLU A 168 38.63 7.76 -3.40
CA GLU A 168 37.16 7.79 -3.54
C GLU A 168 36.50 6.76 -2.60
N ASP A 169 37.07 5.56 -2.49
CA ASP A 169 36.60 4.51 -1.57
C ASP A 169 36.84 4.83 -0.08
N ALA A 170 37.81 5.69 0.23
CA ALA A 170 38.13 6.10 1.60
C ALA A 170 37.30 7.29 2.08
N VAL A 171 36.87 8.16 1.16
CA VAL A 171 36.11 9.38 1.45
C VAL A 171 34.60 9.13 1.36
N LEU A 172 34.16 8.19 0.50
CA LEU A 172 32.77 7.78 0.43
C LEU A 172 32.42 6.81 1.57
N PRO A 173 31.35 7.06 2.35
CA PRO A 173 30.88 6.10 3.33
C PRO A 173 30.61 4.76 2.63
N ARG A 174 31.26 3.68 3.12
CA ARG A 174 31.01 2.33 2.58
C ARG A 174 29.50 2.10 2.47
N PRO A 175 29.00 1.61 1.33
CA PRO A 175 27.57 1.34 1.18
C PRO A 175 27.15 0.40 2.30
N SER A 176 26.33 0.91 3.22
CA SER A 176 25.92 0.11 4.36
C SER A 176 25.00 -1.01 3.85
N THR A 177 25.38 -2.25 4.14
CA THR A 177 24.60 -3.47 3.86
C THR A 177 23.41 -3.60 4.82
N ARG A 178 22.81 -2.48 5.21
CA ARG A 178 21.79 -2.46 6.25
C ARG A 178 20.48 -2.96 5.64
N SER A 179 20.10 -4.18 6.00
CA SER A 179 18.78 -4.71 5.65
C SER A 179 17.68 -3.77 6.16
N VAL A 180 16.75 -3.43 5.27
CA VAL A 180 15.60 -2.60 5.62
C VAL A 180 14.53 -3.52 6.22
N LYS A 181 14.18 -3.29 7.48
CA LYS A 181 13.10 -4.03 8.14
C LYS A 181 11.76 -3.33 7.96
N SER A 182 10.70 -4.12 7.87
CA SER A 182 9.31 -3.64 8.03
C SER A 182 8.55 -4.55 9.00
N VAL A 183 7.32 -4.17 9.32
CA VAL A 183 6.44 -4.88 10.22
C VAL A 183 5.19 -5.35 9.50
N ARG A 184 4.73 -6.55 9.86
CA ARG A 184 3.39 -7.06 9.54
C ARG A 184 2.66 -7.39 10.82
N VAL A 185 1.35 -7.18 10.80
CA VAL A 185 0.46 -7.37 11.94
C VAL A 185 -0.69 -8.27 11.52
N PHE A 186 -0.88 -9.36 12.25
CA PHE A 186 -2.07 -10.19 12.13
C PHE A 186 -3.06 -9.84 13.24
N LEU A 187 -4.32 -9.64 12.88
CA LEU A 187 -5.42 -9.43 13.81
C LEU A 187 -6.43 -10.56 13.69
N SER A 188 -6.92 -11.05 14.83
CA SER A 188 -7.94 -12.10 14.90
C SER A 188 -8.76 -11.99 16.18
N ILE A 189 -10.02 -12.39 16.13
CA ILE A 189 -10.88 -12.51 17.32
C ILE A 189 -10.62 -13.84 18.06
N ALA A 190 -10.14 -14.86 17.34
CA ALA A 190 -9.77 -16.15 17.90
C ALA A 190 -8.25 -16.29 18.08
N PRO A 191 -7.77 -17.03 19.11
CA PRO A 191 -6.35 -17.33 19.24
C PRO A 191 -5.87 -18.25 18.11
N ILE A 192 -4.68 -17.97 17.56
CA ILE A 192 -4.07 -18.69 16.43
C ILE A 192 -2.76 -19.28 16.91
N GLN A 193 -2.68 -20.60 17.08
CA GLN A 193 -1.49 -21.26 17.64
C GLN A 193 -0.34 -21.27 16.63
N GLU A 194 -0.65 -21.40 15.34
CA GLU A 194 0.31 -21.41 14.23
C GLU A 194 1.16 -20.14 14.19
N LEU A 195 0.56 -18.99 14.51
CA LEU A 195 1.28 -17.72 14.59
C LEU A 195 2.06 -17.58 15.90
N LYS A 196 1.56 -18.14 17.02
CA LYS A 196 2.25 -18.11 18.32
C LYS A 196 3.55 -18.91 18.30
N SER A 197 3.57 -20.04 17.60
CA SER A 197 4.73 -20.93 17.52
C SER A 197 5.80 -20.44 16.53
N LYS A 198 5.54 -19.39 15.74
CA LYS A 198 6.50 -18.88 14.76
C LYS A 198 7.59 -18.02 15.42
N GLN A 199 8.83 -18.24 14.97
CA GLN A 199 9.99 -17.44 15.39
C GLN A 199 9.80 -15.96 15.05
N GLY A 200 10.12 -15.08 16.01
CA GLY A 200 10.08 -13.63 15.81
C GLY A 200 8.68 -13.02 15.77
N VAL A 201 7.65 -13.81 16.11
CA VAL A 201 6.28 -13.30 16.32
C VAL A 201 6.11 -12.90 17.80
N THR A 202 5.58 -11.71 18.03
CA THR A 202 5.17 -11.25 19.35
C THR A 202 3.65 -11.27 19.45
N VAL A 203 3.14 -11.74 20.58
CA VAL A 203 1.70 -11.93 20.82
C VAL A 203 1.21 -10.86 21.78
N GLN A 204 0.11 -10.20 21.43
CA GLN A 204 -0.58 -9.25 22.27
C GLN A 204 -2.08 -9.58 22.26
N SER A 205 -2.76 -9.43 23.39
CA SER A 205 -4.20 -9.64 23.49
C SER A 205 -4.86 -8.49 24.23
N SER A 206 -5.94 -7.94 23.67
CA SER A 206 -6.79 -6.96 24.35
C SER A 206 -8.14 -7.57 24.67
N MET A 207 -8.58 -7.44 25.92
CA MET A 207 -9.91 -7.86 26.36
C MET A 207 -10.92 -6.74 26.10
N GLY A 208 -12.11 -7.10 25.60
CA GLY A 208 -13.23 -6.18 25.49
C GLY A 208 -13.71 -5.77 26.89
N LYS A 209 -14.05 -4.49 27.06
CA LYS A 209 -14.71 -4.05 28.29
C LYS A 209 -16.16 -4.50 28.21
N GLN A 210 -16.58 -5.45 29.04
CA GLN A 210 -18.01 -5.69 29.23
C GLN A 210 -18.56 -4.46 29.96
N GLY A 211 -19.47 -3.76 29.30
CA GLY A 211 -20.21 -2.64 29.86
C GLY A 211 -21.30 -3.10 30.81
#